data_AF-A0AAV8WYS0-F1
#
_entry.id   AF-A0AAV8WYS0-F1
#
_cell.length_a   1.000
_cell.length_b   1.000
_cell.length_c   1.000
_cell.angle_alpha   90.00
_cell.angle_beta   90.00
_cell.angle_gamma   90.00
#
_symmetry.space_group_name_H-M   'P 1'
#
loop_
_entity.id
_entity.type
_entity.pdbx_description
1 polymer ?
#
loop_
_entity_poly.entity_id
_entity_poly.type
_entity_poly.pdbx_seq_one_letter_code
_entity_poly.pdbx_strand_id
1 'polypeptide(L)'
;MAKRYLSDAELAAAFEDDNDVMMDMSDEDIDSGDDPNYDPSETDSDCESDRSWSNSKNSKPAPVVATIQTTPIPTLTPIPMAIQTGPIPTTTQDASIQTASTTRDFQNIVWTDPVGRQQHFPFTGKYGMDPTISGILALAEPIDYYSLFLTQEIIQIMVNETNLYATQILENANDITPSSRLHDWTPTDVDEMKQFIGLLGWMGIVKVPELPNYWSKSKLFSFDLPKNVMSRNRFELLLRFWHFANNGEAIPGNRTHKLDKIFQKFIANFKSAYTPGEKICIDETMVPFRGREYIPTKGHGYSIKRYKLCTEKGYTWNVSIYVGRDLTDDLTQTASHNVTLKLIEDLLGEGRTLYMDNFYTSVPLAYDLLKQKTHLVGTLRFNRKYIPQEVKDAKLVKGAITAKESPEGVTVLKWRDKRDVQILSTCHLGTETVVTRNKQKTEKIKPKCIVDYDSGKSPVDVSDQLASHSTALRRCNKWYRKLMIELIWSTTLVNAHFLYNLNSVNNAMNITSFRQNVICSLLEDYVVKSSARRHSANAVHHLVTHEQKKRARCASCYNLMAKKEKWLMG
;
A
#
# COMPACT_ATOMS: atom_id res chain seq x y z
N MET A 1 23.99 2.12 10.35
CA MET A 1 23.51 3.44 9.88
C MET A 1 22.14 3.71 10.50
N ALA A 2 21.82 4.95 10.84
CA ALA A 2 20.48 5.29 11.31
C ALA A 2 19.52 5.46 10.11
N LYS A 3 18.25 5.06 10.25
CA LYS A 3 17.19 5.48 9.32
C LYS A 3 17.05 7.01 9.44
N ARG A 4 17.37 7.78 8.39
CA ARG A 4 17.01 9.21 8.32
C ARG A 4 15.53 9.26 7.93
N TYR A 5 14.70 9.78 8.82
CA TYR A 5 13.32 10.14 8.49
C TYR A 5 13.31 11.52 7.86
N LEU A 6 12.38 11.79 6.96
CA LEU A 6 12.15 13.16 6.50
C LEU A 6 11.59 14.02 7.65
N SER A 7 11.96 15.30 7.66
CA SER A 7 11.31 16.32 8.48
C SER A 7 9.89 16.58 7.99
N ASP A 8 9.06 17.15 8.87
CA ASP A 8 7.67 17.50 8.51
C ASP A 8 7.60 18.50 7.34
N ALA A 9 8.64 19.31 7.10
CA ALA A 9 8.74 20.22 5.95
C ALA A 9 9.13 19.49 4.65
N GLU A 10 10.12 18.59 4.69
CA GLU A 10 10.47 17.73 3.55
C GLU A 10 9.28 16.84 3.13
N LEU A 11 8.46 16.39 4.10
CA LEU A 11 7.21 15.67 3.82
C LEU A 11 6.14 16.57 3.21
N ALA A 12 5.93 17.80 3.71
CA ALA A 12 4.95 18.73 3.13
C ALA A 12 5.23 18.94 1.63
N ALA A 13 6.47 19.33 1.29
CA ALA A 13 6.89 19.52 -0.09
C ALA A 13 6.66 18.27 -0.96
N ALA A 14 6.93 17.07 -0.45
CA ALA A 14 6.72 15.82 -1.19
C ALA A 14 5.24 15.39 -1.38
N PHE A 15 4.29 16.12 -0.80
CA PHE A 15 2.85 16.03 -1.09
C PHE A 15 2.33 17.25 -1.89
N GLU A 16 3.06 18.37 -1.89
CA GLU A 16 2.70 19.64 -2.56
C GLU A 16 3.35 19.82 -3.95
N ASP A 17 4.47 19.17 -4.25
CA ASP A 17 5.20 19.27 -5.53
C ASP A 17 4.48 18.51 -6.67
N ASP A 18 3.27 18.97 -6.93
CA ASP A 18 2.48 18.72 -8.13
C ASP A 18 2.67 19.91 -9.08
N ASN A 19 3.90 20.14 -9.54
CA ASN A 19 4.16 21.03 -10.67
C ASN A 19 3.43 20.49 -11.92
N ASP A 20 2.19 20.94 -12.12
CA ASP A 20 1.32 20.70 -13.30
C ASP A 20 1.81 21.51 -14.53
N VAL A 21 3.11 21.84 -14.58
CA VAL A 21 3.80 22.34 -15.77
C VAL A 21 3.55 21.34 -16.90
N MET A 22 3.18 21.86 -18.07
CA MET A 22 2.84 21.12 -19.29
C MET A 22 4.05 20.39 -19.89
N MET A 23 4.63 19.45 -19.15
CA MET A 23 5.77 18.66 -19.57
C MET A 23 5.29 17.49 -20.45
N ASP A 24 5.97 17.29 -21.59
CA ASP A 24 5.58 16.28 -22.56
C ASP A 24 5.78 14.86 -22.00
N MET A 25 4.92 13.94 -22.41
CA MET A 25 4.81 12.59 -21.82
C MET A 25 5.75 11.56 -22.49
N SER A 26 6.81 12.02 -23.16
CA SER A 26 7.79 11.16 -23.84
C SER A 26 8.79 10.49 -22.89
N ASP A 27 9.11 11.13 -21.77
CA ASP A 27 10.33 10.84 -20.99
C ASP A 27 10.07 9.98 -19.73
N GLU A 28 9.29 8.90 -19.87
CA GLU A 28 9.14 7.87 -18.84
C GLU A 28 10.14 6.70 -19.03
N ASP A 29 11.45 6.96 -18.86
CA ASP A 29 12.46 5.90 -18.96
C ASP A 29 12.21 4.78 -17.94
N ILE A 30 12.36 3.54 -18.40
CA ILE A 30 12.47 2.38 -17.52
C ILE A 30 13.81 2.38 -16.81
N ASP A 31 13.74 2.16 -15.49
CA ASP A 31 14.86 1.67 -14.69
C ASP A 31 14.96 0.16 -14.97
N SER A 32 15.78 -0.24 -15.95
CA SER A 32 16.24 -1.62 -15.97
C SER A 32 17.16 -1.80 -14.77
N GLY A 33 16.93 -2.86 -14.00
CA GLY A 33 17.72 -3.16 -12.80
C GLY A 33 19.11 -3.70 -13.13
N ASP A 34 19.78 -3.09 -14.11
CA ASP A 34 21.14 -3.44 -14.52
C ASP A 34 22.12 -2.81 -13.52
N ASP A 35 22.37 -3.54 -12.42
CA ASP A 35 23.60 -3.36 -11.67
C ASP A 35 24.76 -3.66 -12.64
N PRO A 36 25.70 -2.72 -12.90
CA PRO A 36 26.83 -2.95 -13.79
C PRO A 36 27.81 -4.03 -13.30
N ASN A 37 27.55 -4.67 -12.14
CA ASN A 37 28.27 -5.83 -11.62
C ASN A 37 27.48 -7.16 -11.74
N TYR A 38 26.36 -7.22 -12.45
CA TYR A 38 25.62 -8.47 -12.65
C TYR A 38 26.32 -9.41 -13.65
N ASP A 39 27.14 -10.33 -13.14
CA ASP A 39 27.71 -11.44 -13.92
C ASP A 39 26.66 -12.57 -14.07
N PRO A 40 26.23 -12.92 -15.30
CA PRO A 40 25.21 -13.93 -15.52
C PRO A 40 25.74 -15.38 -15.43
N SER A 41 26.97 -15.63 -14.97
CA SER A 41 27.57 -16.97 -14.90
C SER A 41 27.43 -17.70 -13.55
N GLU A 42 26.96 -17.06 -12.48
CA GLU A 42 26.65 -17.72 -11.20
C GLU A 42 25.19 -18.22 -11.14
N THR A 43 24.93 -19.38 -11.76
CA THR A 43 23.71 -20.15 -11.49
C THR A 43 23.86 -20.96 -10.21
N ASP A 44 23.80 -20.32 -9.04
CA ASP A 44 23.87 -21.03 -7.77
C ASP A 44 22.50 -21.17 -7.08
N SER A 45 22.04 -22.41 -7.08
CA SER A 45 21.21 -22.94 -6.02
C SER A 45 21.99 -22.95 -4.70
N ASP A 46 21.70 -22.03 -3.77
CA ASP A 46 21.59 -22.42 -2.36
C ASP A 46 20.92 -21.40 -1.45
N CYS A 47 20.29 -21.91 -0.39
CA CYS A 47 19.60 -21.12 0.63
C CYS A 47 20.45 -20.95 1.90
N GLU A 48 20.38 -19.76 2.51
CA GLU A 48 20.84 -19.45 3.87
C GLU A 48 22.34 -19.71 4.19
N SER A 49 23.18 -18.68 4.06
CA SER A 49 24.28 -18.50 5.03
C SER A 49 24.69 -17.05 5.34
N ASP A 50 25.23 -16.94 6.55
CA ASP A 50 25.88 -15.85 7.26
C ASP A 50 26.35 -14.57 6.54
N ARG A 51 25.83 -13.40 7.00
CA ARG A 51 26.54 -12.12 6.92
C ARG A 51 27.39 -11.86 8.18
N SER A 52 28.66 -12.23 8.08
CA SER A 52 29.75 -11.71 8.93
C SER A 52 29.92 -10.20 8.75
N TRP A 53 30.26 -9.48 9.82
CA TRP A 53 30.67 -8.07 9.73
C TRP A 53 32.02 -7.91 10.43
N SER A 54 33.09 -7.86 9.65
CA SER A 54 34.44 -7.51 10.10
C SER A 54 34.67 -6.01 9.94
N ASN A 55 35.07 -5.33 11.01
CA ASN A 55 35.55 -3.94 10.92
C ASN A 55 37.00 -3.91 10.44
N SER A 56 37.30 -3.04 9.47
CA SER A 56 38.64 -2.49 9.30
C SER A 56 38.69 -1.06 9.84
N LYS A 57 39.84 -0.68 10.40
CA LYS A 57 40.07 0.61 11.05
C LYS A 57 40.37 1.68 10.00
N ASN A 58 39.93 2.92 10.23
CA ASN A 58 40.74 4.08 9.87
C ASN A 58 40.43 5.32 10.71
N SER A 59 41.43 6.20 10.80
CA SER A 59 41.58 7.29 11.78
C SER A 59 40.79 8.56 11.45
N LYS A 60 40.38 9.29 12.51
CA LYS A 60 39.78 10.64 12.43
C LYS A 60 40.84 11.73 12.15
N PRO A 61 40.48 12.79 11.43
CA PRO A 61 40.99 14.15 11.65
C PRO A 61 40.03 15.00 12.52
N ALA A 62 40.52 16.14 13.01
CA ALA A 62 39.84 17.04 13.96
C ALA A 62 38.79 17.99 13.30
N PRO A 63 37.84 18.55 14.06
CA PRO A 63 36.84 19.48 13.53
C PRO A 63 37.39 20.92 13.36
N VAL A 64 36.98 21.58 12.28
CA VAL A 64 37.19 23.02 12.06
C VAL A 64 36.02 23.80 12.66
N VAL A 65 36.33 24.86 13.41
CA VAL A 65 35.33 25.77 13.99
C VAL A 65 34.92 26.80 12.95
N ALA A 66 33.62 26.95 12.70
CA ALA A 66 33.04 28.03 11.91
C ALA A 66 31.97 28.76 12.73
N THR A 67 32.25 30.01 13.07
CA THR A 67 31.36 30.88 13.86
C THR A 67 30.34 31.54 12.94
N ILE A 68 29.05 31.43 13.25
CA ILE A 68 27.97 32.20 12.58
C ILE A 68 27.21 33.01 13.64
N GLN A 69 27.07 34.31 13.38
CA GLN A 69 26.43 35.26 14.28
C GLN A 69 24.90 35.13 14.23
N THR A 70 24.26 35.18 15.39
CA THR A 70 22.79 35.23 15.54
C THR A 70 22.30 36.67 15.60
N THR A 71 21.36 37.04 14.74
CA THR A 71 20.54 38.27 14.89
C THR A 71 19.16 37.92 15.48
N PRO A 72 18.58 38.77 16.34
CA PRO A 72 17.29 38.49 16.97
C PRO A 72 16.10 38.91 16.10
N ILE A 73 15.03 38.12 16.12
CA ILE A 73 13.72 38.45 15.50
C ILE A 73 12.78 39.01 16.59
N PRO A 74 11.96 40.04 16.32
CA PRO A 74 11.16 40.70 17.36
C PRO A 74 9.90 39.92 17.77
N THR A 75 9.56 40.02 19.06
CA THR A 75 8.30 39.53 19.65
C THR A 75 7.12 40.43 19.28
N LEU A 76 5.98 39.83 18.92
CA LEU A 76 4.69 40.53 18.81
C LEU A 76 3.75 40.12 19.95
N THR A 77 3.17 41.11 20.61
CA THR A 77 2.24 40.97 21.75
C THR A 77 0.79 40.86 21.31
N PRO A 78 -0.06 40.02 21.94
CA PRO A 78 -1.50 40.00 21.67
C PRO A 78 -2.24 41.22 22.23
N ILE A 79 -3.24 41.70 21.49
CA ILE A 79 -4.18 42.75 21.93
C ILE A 79 -5.42 42.07 22.55
N PRO A 80 -5.94 42.53 23.71
CA PRO A 80 -7.18 42.00 24.28
C PRO A 80 -8.42 42.74 23.75
N MET A 81 -9.48 41.99 23.43
CA MET A 81 -10.84 42.53 23.35
C MET A 81 -11.78 41.67 24.20
N ALA A 82 -12.47 42.33 25.13
CA ALA A 82 -13.53 41.75 25.95
C ALA A 82 -14.89 42.31 25.49
N ILE A 83 -15.91 41.45 25.46
CA ILE A 83 -17.32 41.85 25.41
C ILE A 83 -18.10 41.00 26.42
N GLN A 84 -19.03 41.63 27.14
CA GLN A 84 -19.72 41.07 28.31
C GLN A 84 -21.20 40.73 28.05
N THR A 85 -21.63 39.61 28.64
CA THR A 85 -22.92 39.34 29.32
C THR A 85 -24.28 39.42 28.59
N GLY A 86 -25.08 38.35 28.79
CA GLY A 86 -26.55 38.34 28.62
C GLY A 86 -27.14 36.90 28.63
N PRO A 87 -27.91 36.46 29.65
CA PRO A 87 -28.35 35.05 29.79
C PRO A 87 -29.83 34.78 29.42
N ILE A 88 -30.18 33.53 29.09
CA ILE A 88 -31.53 32.90 29.22
C ILE A 88 -31.38 31.35 29.11
N PRO A 89 -32.25 30.50 29.73
CA PRO A 89 -31.80 29.19 30.26
C PRO A 89 -32.58 27.92 29.83
N THR A 90 -31.99 26.73 30.09
CA THR A 90 -32.62 25.37 30.21
C THR A 90 -33.30 24.81 28.93
N THR A 91 -33.27 23.53 28.53
CA THR A 91 -32.81 22.22 29.05
C THR A 91 -32.48 21.36 27.78
N THR A 92 -31.81 20.19 27.72
CA THR A 92 -31.68 19.03 28.64
C THR A 92 -30.41 18.20 28.31
N GLN A 93 -30.00 17.36 29.26
CA GLN A 93 -29.09 16.20 29.23
C GLN A 93 -28.42 15.77 27.89
N ASP A 94 -27.09 15.80 27.89
CA ASP A 94 -26.25 14.82 27.18
C ASP A 94 -25.20 14.26 28.16
N ALA A 95 -24.95 12.95 28.09
CA ALA A 95 -24.09 12.25 29.06
C ALA A 95 -22.61 12.38 28.68
N SER A 96 -21.88 13.26 29.37
CA SER A 96 -20.44 13.40 29.17
C SER A 96 -19.66 12.22 29.75
N ILE A 97 -19.09 11.40 28.87
CA ILE A 97 -18.06 10.41 29.24
C ILE A 97 -16.81 11.19 29.64
N GLN A 98 -16.55 11.27 30.95
CA GLN A 98 -15.33 11.87 31.48
C GLN A 98 -14.13 10.95 31.22
N THR A 99 -13.33 11.29 30.21
CA THR A 99 -12.03 10.63 29.95
C THR A 99 -10.98 11.12 30.96
N ALA A 100 -10.93 10.47 32.13
CA ALA A 100 -9.88 10.69 33.11
C ALA A 100 -8.52 10.13 32.61
N SER A 101 -7.71 11.00 32.00
CA SER A 101 -6.33 10.69 31.59
C SER A 101 -5.41 10.51 32.81
N THR A 102 -5.44 9.34 33.45
CA THR A 102 -4.45 8.98 34.48
C THR A 102 -3.13 8.57 33.82
N THR A 103 -2.21 9.52 33.67
CA THR A 103 -0.85 9.26 33.18
C THR A 103 -0.14 8.30 34.13
N ARG A 104 -0.01 7.03 33.73
CA ARG A 104 0.66 6.01 34.55
C ARG A 104 2.16 6.31 34.64
N ASP A 105 2.70 6.23 35.86
CA ASP A 105 4.12 6.40 36.10
C ASP A 105 4.90 5.12 35.74
N PHE A 106 5.29 5.02 34.46
CA PHE A 106 6.13 3.92 33.96
C PHE A 106 7.58 3.98 34.45
N GLN A 107 8.00 5.04 35.16
CA GLN A 107 9.38 5.15 35.67
C GLN A 107 9.62 4.22 36.88
N ASN A 108 8.56 3.91 37.64
CA ASN A 108 8.63 3.18 38.91
C ASN A 108 8.04 1.75 38.84
N ILE A 109 8.09 1.09 37.67
CA ILE A 109 7.65 -0.30 37.52
C ILE A 109 8.57 -1.23 38.33
N VAL A 110 8.00 -1.98 39.28
CA VAL A 110 8.70 -3.01 40.04
C VAL A 110 8.78 -4.28 39.22
N TRP A 111 9.97 -4.55 38.67
CA TRP A 111 10.25 -5.76 37.89
C TRP A 111 10.71 -6.89 38.81
N THR A 112 10.01 -8.02 38.80
CA THR A 112 10.41 -9.24 39.55
C THR A 112 10.84 -10.34 38.59
N ASP A 113 11.40 -11.42 39.12
CA ASP A 113 11.49 -12.67 38.35
C ASP A 113 10.06 -13.13 37.97
N PRO A 114 9.87 -13.82 36.82
CA PRO A 114 8.54 -14.20 36.37
C PRO A 114 7.90 -15.25 37.27
N VAL A 115 6.69 -14.97 37.76
CA VAL A 115 5.91 -15.88 38.61
C VAL A 115 4.56 -16.28 38.02
N GLY A 116 4.21 -15.81 36.81
CA GLY A 116 3.01 -16.22 36.11
C GLY A 116 1.85 -15.23 36.22
N ARG A 117 2.14 -13.92 36.22
CA ARG A 117 1.12 -12.86 36.33
C ARG A 117 0.48 -12.47 34.99
N GLN A 118 0.79 -13.17 33.90
CA GLN A 118 0.20 -12.90 32.58
C GLN A 118 -1.32 -13.02 32.67
N GLN A 119 -2.01 -12.00 32.21
CA GLN A 119 -3.47 -12.01 32.13
C GLN A 119 -3.88 -12.98 31.01
N HIS A 120 -4.94 -13.77 31.21
CA HIS A 120 -5.45 -14.67 30.19
C HIS A 120 -6.76 -14.11 29.61
N PHE A 121 -6.71 -13.65 28.36
CA PHE A 121 -7.88 -13.24 27.60
C PHE A 121 -8.18 -14.33 26.56
N PRO A 122 -9.21 -15.18 26.75
CA PRO A 122 -9.59 -16.12 25.69
C PRO A 122 -10.05 -15.35 24.46
N PHE A 123 -9.72 -15.86 23.27
CA PHE A 123 -10.24 -15.28 22.04
C PHE A 123 -11.75 -15.49 21.94
N THR A 124 -12.52 -14.39 21.93
CA THR A 124 -14.00 -14.41 21.86
C THR A 124 -14.54 -13.82 20.57
N GLY A 125 -13.67 -13.31 19.69
CA GLY A 125 -14.07 -12.68 18.44
C GLY A 125 -14.67 -13.66 17.44
N LYS A 126 -15.63 -13.19 16.64
CA LYS A 126 -15.96 -13.89 15.39
C LYS A 126 -14.80 -13.70 14.41
N TYR A 127 -14.59 -14.67 13.52
CA TYR A 127 -13.53 -14.62 12.52
C TYR A 127 -13.91 -15.38 11.26
N GLY A 128 -13.21 -15.11 10.17
CA GLY A 128 -13.51 -15.67 8.85
C GLY A 128 -14.25 -14.70 7.94
N MET A 129 -14.68 -15.21 6.79
CA MET A 129 -15.63 -14.53 5.89
C MET A 129 -17.05 -14.64 6.46
N ASP A 130 -17.90 -13.64 6.22
CA ASP A 130 -19.32 -13.74 6.56
C ASP A 130 -19.96 -14.96 5.84
N PRO A 131 -20.70 -15.85 6.54
CA PRO A 131 -21.27 -17.05 5.92
C PRO A 131 -22.23 -16.77 4.75
N THR A 132 -22.92 -15.64 4.75
CA THR A 132 -23.82 -15.21 3.67
C THR A 132 -23.00 -14.86 2.44
N ILE A 133 -21.94 -14.06 2.62
CA ILE A 133 -21.02 -13.68 1.53
C ILE A 133 -20.29 -14.93 0.99
N SER A 134 -19.82 -15.81 1.87
CA SER A 134 -19.19 -17.08 1.49
C SER A 134 -20.14 -17.98 0.68
N GLY A 135 -21.40 -18.08 1.11
CA GLY A 135 -22.44 -18.84 0.38
C GLY A 135 -22.76 -18.27 -1.00
N ILE A 136 -22.86 -16.94 -1.13
CA ILE A 136 -23.06 -16.25 -2.42
C ILE A 136 -21.88 -16.50 -3.36
N LEU A 137 -20.65 -16.49 -2.84
CA LEU A 137 -19.42 -16.60 -3.62
C LEU A 137 -18.96 -18.05 -3.89
N ALA A 138 -19.64 -19.06 -3.34
CA ALA A 138 -19.22 -20.46 -3.40
C ALA A 138 -19.06 -21.02 -4.83
N LEU A 139 -19.74 -20.43 -5.82
CA LEU A 139 -19.66 -20.75 -7.25
C LEU A 139 -19.25 -19.54 -8.11
N ALA A 140 -18.71 -18.49 -7.49
CA ALA A 140 -18.39 -17.23 -8.15
C ALA A 140 -16.99 -17.24 -8.80
N GLU A 141 -16.80 -16.38 -9.79
CA GLU A 141 -15.56 -16.28 -10.55
C GLU A 141 -14.52 -15.37 -9.85
N PRO A 142 -13.22 -15.45 -10.21
CA PRO A 142 -12.18 -14.58 -9.64
C PRO A 142 -12.51 -13.08 -9.64
N ILE A 143 -13.26 -12.61 -10.64
CA ILE A 143 -13.69 -11.21 -10.76
C ILE A 143 -14.70 -10.80 -9.68
N ASP A 144 -15.54 -11.71 -9.19
CA ASP A 144 -16.56 -11.41 -8.18
C ASP A 144 -15.90 -11.12 -6.82
N TYR A 145 -14.93 -11.95 -6.43
CA TYR A 145 -14.09 -11.74 -5.24
C TYR A 145 -13.30 -10.43 -5.31
N TYR A 146 -12.85 -10.04 -6.50
CA TYR A 146 -12.18 -8.76 -6.74
C TYR A 146 -13.15 -7.57 -6.64
N SER A 147 -14.38 -7.76 -7.12
CA SER A 147 -15.45 -6.74 -7.14
C SER A 147 -16.05 -6.44 -5.76
N LEU A 148 -15.83 -7.31 -4.76
CA LEU A 148 -16.07 -6.98 -3.34
C LEU A 148 -15.30 -5.74 -2.89
N PHE A 149 -14.13 -5.52 -3.47
CA PHE A 149 -13.18 -4.50 -3.07
C PHE A 149 -13.13 -3.34 -4.04
N LEU A 150 -12.98 -3.63 -5.34
CA LEU A 150 -13.12 -2.63 -6.42
C LEU A 150 -14.60 -2.57 -6.84
N THR A 151 -15.43 -2.03 -5.96
CA THR A 151 -16.88 -1.98 -6.17
C THR A 151 -17.26 -1.04 -7.31
N GLN A 152 -18.44 -1.24 -7.89
CA GLN A 152 -19.04 -0.32 -8.88
C GLN A 152 -19.10 1.13 -8.37
N GLU A 153 -19.33 1.34 -7.07
CA GLU A 153 -19.31 2.67 -6.44
C GLU A 153 -17.91 3.30 -6.48
N ILE A 154 -16.87 2.55 -6.13
CA ILE A 154 -15.48 3.01 -6.18
C ILE A 154 -15.07 3.37 -7.61
N ILE A 155 -15.47 2.56 -8.60
CA ILE A 155 -15.23 2.86 -10.03
C ILE A 155 -15.98 4.14 -10.45
N GLN A 156 -17.24 4.31 -10.01
CA GLN A 156 -18.01 5.54 -10.29
C GLN A 156 -17.36 6.79 -9.69
N ILE A 157 -16.72 6.70 -8.52
CA ILE A 157 -15.95 7.80 -7.94
C ILE A 157 -14.75 8.14 -8.84
N MET A 158 -13.99 7.14 -9.30
CA MET A 158 -12.89 7.37 -10.26
C MET A 158 -13.38 8.07 -11.53
N VAL A 159 -14.54 7.66 -12.06
CA VAL A 159 -15.16 8.28 -13.24
C VAL A 159 -15.52 9.74 -12.98
N ASN A 160 -16.26 10.02 -11.90
CA ASN A 160 -16.74 11.36 -11.57
C ASN A 160 -15.56 12.33 -11.34
N GLU A 161 -14.58 11.93 -10.53
CA GLU A 161 -13.45 12.77 -10.14
C GLU A 161 -12.44 12.95 -11.28
N THR A 162 -12.27 11.95 -12.16
CA THR A 162 -11.48 12.07 -13.40
C THR A 162 -12.13 13.05 -14.38
N ASN A 163 -13.44 12.96 -14.58
CA ASN A 163 -14.19 13.88 -15.45
C ASN A 163 -14.15 15.31 -14.91
N LEU A 164 -14.37 15.49 -13.60
CA LEU A 164 -14.29 16.80 -12.94
C LEU A 164 -12.89 17.40 -13.02
N TYR A 165 -11.83 16.62 -12.77
CA TYR A 165 -10.46 17.11 -12.88
C TYR A 165 -10.10 17.54 -14.31
N ALA A 166 -10.55 16.78 -15.32
CA ALA A 166 -10.36 17.18 -16.71
C ALA A 166 -11.03 18.52 -17.03
N THR A 167 -12.28 18.74 -16.60
CA THR A 167 -12.95 20.04 -16.70
C THR A 167 -12.15 21.15 -16.01
N GLN A 168 -11.76 20.94 -14.74
CA GLN A 168 -10.97 21.91 -13.97
C GLN A 168 -9.66 22.31 -14.66
N ILE A 169 -8.94 21.35 -15.26
CA ILE A 169 -7.69 21.63 -15.98
C ILE A 169 -7.95 22.34 -17.31
N LEU A 170 -8.98 21.92 -18.07
CA LEU A 170 -9.30 22.52 -19.38
C LEU A 170 -9.83 23.95 -19.25
N GLU A 171 -10.56 24.28 -18.19
CA GLU A 171 -11.10 25.62 -17.93
C GLU A 171 -10.03 26.60 -17.41
N ASN A 172 -9.08 26.14 -16.61
CA ASN A 172 -8.03 26.99 -16.02
C ASN A 172 -6.75 27.12 -16.87
N ALA A 173 -6.63 26.34 -17.95
CA ALA A 173 -5.43 26.36 -18.79
C ALA A 173 -5.48 27.50 -19.82
N ASN A 174 -4.95 28.66 -19.42
CA ASN A 174 -4.89 29.87 -20.25
C ASN A 174 -4.14 29.69 -21.59
N ASP A 175 -3.18 28.75 -21.67
CA ASP A 175 -2.32 28.52 -22.84
C ASP A 175 -2.26 27.03 -23.25
N ILE A 176 -3.40 26.41 -23.57
CA ILE A 176 -3.37 25.13 -24.31
C ILE A 176 -3.03 25.41 -25.78
N THR A 177 -1.93 24.83 -26.28
CA THR A 177 -1.57 24.92 -27.70
C THR A 177 -2.65 24.27 -28.58
N PRO A 178 -3.05 24.84 -29.74
CA PRO A 178 -4.12 24.26 -30.58
C PRO A 178 -3.87 22.83 -31.09
N SER A 179 -2.61 22.39 -31.11
CA SER A 179 -2.19 21.02 -31.43
C SER A 179 -2.24 20.04 -30.23
N SER A 180 -2.69 20.50 -29.07
CA SER A 180 -2.69 19.71 -27.84
C SER A 180 -3.78 18.65 -27.85
N ARG A 181 -3.39 17.42 -27.51
CA ARG A 181 -4.31 16.28 -27.34
C ARG A 181 -5.33 16.47 -26.21
N LEU A 182 -5.16 17.49 -25.37
CA LEU A 182 -6.15 17.82 -24.33
C LEU A 182 -7.51 18.22 -24.92
N HIS A 183 -7.53 18.77 -26.15
CA HIS A 183 -8.77 19.04 -26.88
C HIS A 183 -9.51 17.78 -27.34
N ASP A 184 -8.85 16.62 -27.39
CA ASP A 184 -9.47 15.32 -27.69
C ASP A 184 -10.13 14.68 -26.45
N TRP A 185 -10.19 15.39 -25.30
CA TRP A 185 -10.82 14.85 -24.10
C TRP A 185 -12.34 14.73 -24.26
N THR A 186 -12.83 13.49 -24.13
CA THR A 186 -14.24 13.19 -23.87
C THR A 186 -14.39 12.65 -22.44
N PRO A 187 -15.53 12.88 -21.75
CA PRO A 187 -15.81 12.23 -20.47
C PRO A 187 -15.68 10.70 -20.57
N THR A 188 -15.11 10.09 -19.53
CA THR A 188 -15.07 8.62 -19.35
C THR A 188 -16.36 8.13 -18.70
N ASP A 189 -16.68 6.86 -18.91
CA ASP A 189 -17.71 6.12 -18.17
C ASP A 189 -17.10 4.95 -17.38
N VAL A 190 -17.96 4.15 -16.73
CA VAL A 190 -17.55 3.00 -15.89
C VAL A 190 -16.95 1.87 -16.74
N ASP A 191 -17.48 1.60 -17.92
CA ASP A 191 -17.00 0.50 -18.77
C ASP A 191 -15.61 0.84 -19.33
N GLU A 192 -15.39 2.09 -19.74
CA GLU A 192 -14.07 2.58 -20.16
C GLU A 192 -13.08 2.63 -18.97
N MET A 193 -13.53 3.01 -17.78
CA MET A 193 -12.69 2.99 -16.58
C MET A 193 -12.30 1.56 -16.17
N LYS A 194 -13.20 0.58 -16.26
CA LYS A 194 -12.89 -0.86 -16.09
C LYS A 194 -11.84 -1.32 -17.10
N GLN A 195 -11.98 -0.94 -18.36
CA GLN A 195 -11.01 -1.26 -19.41
C GLN A 195 -9.64 -0.63 -19.16
N PHE A 196 -9.59 0.64 -18.76
CA PHE A 196 -8.37 1.34 -18.38
C PHE A 196 -7.66 0.66 -17.20
N ILE A 197 -8.40 0.30 -16.15
CA ILE A 197 -7.90 -0.46 -15.00
C ILE A 197 -7.40 -1.85 -15.44
N GLY A 198 -8.16 -2.57 -16.27
CA GLY A 198 -7.78 -3.87 -16.83
C GLY A 198 -6.47 -3.82 -17.63
N LEU A 199 -6.27 -2.76 -18.43
CA LEU A 199 -5.01 -2.54 -19.15
C LEU A 199 -3.84 -2.22 -18.19
N LEU A 200 -4.05 -1.46 -17.12
CA LEU A 200 -3.03 -1.27 -16.07
C LEU A 200 -2.63 -2.60 -15.41
N GLY A 201 -3.60 -3.50 -15.20
CA GLY A 201 -3.35 -4.86 -14.68
C GLY A 201 -2.57 -5.73 -15.66
N TRP A 202 -2.96 -5.72 -16.94
CA TRP A 202 -2.24 -6.41 -18.02
C TRP A 202 -0.80 -5.90 -18.17
N MET A 203 -0.60 -4.59 -18.04
CA MET A 203 0.70 -3.93 -17.94
C MET A 203 1.50 -4.26 -16.67
N GLY A 204 0.95 -5.04 -15.74
CA GLY A 204 1.69 -5.70 -14.66
C GLY A 204 2.31 -7.02 -15.10
N ILE A 205 1.64 -7.76 -15.98
CA ILE A 205 2.10 -9.03 -16.56
C ILE A 205 3.08 -8.76 -17.71
N VAL A 206 2.73 -7.87 -18.63
CA VAL A 206 3.55 -7.51 -19.79
C VAL A 206 4.29 -6.20 -19.51
N LYS A 207 5.61 -6.29 -19.38
CA LYS A 207 6.52 -5.15 -19.21
C LYS A 207 7.31 -4.94 -20.50
N VAL A 208 7.23 -3.73 -21.05
CA VAL A 208 8.00 -3.25 -22.22
C VAL A 208 8.55 -1.84 -21.94
N PRO A 209 9.62 -1.40 -22.65
CA PRO A 209 10.44 -0.22 -22.34
C PRO A 209 9.73 1.11 -22.11
N GLU A 210 8.64 1.39 -22.84
CA GLU A 210 7.97 2.69 -22.82
C GLU A 210 6.46 2.48 -22.93
N LEU A 211 5.67 3.46 -22.48
CA LEU A 211 4.20 3.39 -22.57
C LEU A 211 3.67 3.30 -24.03
N PRO A 212 4.21 4.06 -25.02
CA PRO A 212 3.76 3.92 -26.41
C PRO A 212 4.00 2.54 -27.02
N ASN A 213 4.97 1.78 -26.50
CA ASN A 213 5.33 0.48 -27.08
C ASN A 213 4.22 -0.57 -26.96
N TYR A 214 3.29 -0.49 -25.99
CA TYR A 214 2.13 -1.40 -25.95
C TYR A 214 1.22 -1.30 -27.18
N TRP A 215 1.21 -0.16 -27.87
CA TRP A 215 0.44 0.08 -29.10
C TRP A 215 1.31 0.11 -30.36
N SER A 216 2.59 -0.30 -30.26
CA SER A 216 3.52 -0.24 -31.38
C SER A 216 3.18 -1.27 -32.46
N LYS A 217 3.48 -0.91 -33.71
CA LYS A 217 3.42 -1.83 -34.86
C LYS A 217 4.77 -2.52 -35.12
N SER A 218 5.79 -2.23 -34.32
CA SER A 218 7.08 -2.92 -34.38
C SER A 218 6.91 -4.42 -34.12
N LYS A 219 7.70 -5.25 -34.82
CA LYS A 219 7.71 -6.72 -34.64
C LYS A 219 7.98 -7.13 -33.18
N LEU A 220 8.73 -6.33 -32.42
CA LEU A 220 9.08 -6.59 -31.03
C LEU A 220 7.91 -6.38 -30.05
N PHE A 221 6.94 -5.53 -30.40
CA PHE A 221 5.90 -5.03 -29.48
C PHE A 221 4.49 -5.04 -30.11
N SER A 222 4.25 -5.93 -31.09
CA SER A 222 2.99 -5.97 -31.84
C SER A 222 1.86 -6.68 -31.08
N PHE A 223 1.45 -6.15 -29.93
CA PHE A 223 0.39 -6.73 -29.11
C PHE A 223 -1.00 -6.52 -29.74
N ASP A 224 -1.89 -7.52 -29.65
CA ASP A 224 -3.27 -7.40 -30.11
C ASP A 224 -4.22 -6.81 -29.07
N LEU A 225 -4.05 -7.17 -27.79
CA LEU A 225 -4.97 -6.79 -26.71
C LEU A 225 -5.14 -5.26 -26.54
N PRO A 226 -4.10 -4.46 -26.25
CA PRO A 226 -4.27 -3.05 -25.91
C PRO A 226 -4.84 -2.22 -27.07
N LYS A 227 -4.40 -2.48 -28.31
CA LYS A 227 -4.89 -1.78 -29.51
C LYS A 227 -6.32 -2.12 -29.89
N ASN A 228 -6.84 -3.27 -29.44
CA ASN A 228 -8.24 -3.58 -29.57
C ASN A 228 -9.03 -2.78 -28.52
N VAL A 229 -8.67 -2.88 -27.23
CA VAL A 229 -9.43 -2.28 -26.11
C VAL A 229 -9.59 -0.77 -26.24
N MET A 230 -8.49 0.00 -26.34
CA MET A 230 -8.57 1.46 -26.53
C MET A 230 -7.33 2.00 -27.26
N SER A 231 -7.43 3.22 -27.82
CA SER A 231 -6.29 3.84 -28.49
C SER A 231 -5.23 4.29 -27.48
N ARG A 232 -3.95 4.29 -27.89
CA ARG A 232 -2.83 4.84 -27.09
C ARG A 232 -3.13 6.24 -26.57
N ASN A 233 -3.60 7.12 -27.46
CA ASN A 233 -3.90 8.51 -27.11
C ASN A 233 -5.03 8.60 -26.06
N ARG A 234 -6.07 7.75 -26.15
CA ARG A 234 -7.13 7.72 -25.14
C ARG A 234 -6.62 7.21 -23.79
N PHE A 235 -5.82 6.13 -23.79
CA PHE A 235 -5.19 5.63 -22.57
C PHE A 235 -4.28 6.68 -21.90
N GLU A 236 -3.46 7.38 -22.67
CA GLU A 236 -2.58 8.45 -22.15
C GLU A 236 -3.39 9.64 -21.60
N LEU A 237 -4.50 10.02 -22.25
CA LEU A 237 -5.40 11.06 -21.73
C LEU A 237 -6.11 10.63 -20.44
N LEU A 238 -6.63 9.40 -20.38
CA LEU A 238 -7.20 8.83 -19.16
C LEU A 238 -6.14 8.82 -18.04
N LEU A 239 -4.94 8.30 -18.30
CA LEU A 239 -3.83 8.30 -17.33
C LEU A 239 -3.42 9.71 -16.89
N ARG A 240 -3.53 10.71 -17.78
CA ARG A 240 -3.22 12.12 -17.48
C ARG A 240 -4.28 12.78 -16.59
N PHE A 241 -5.56 12.44 -16.75
CA PHE A 241 -6.66 13.02 -15.96
C PHE A 241 -7.14 12.14 -14.80
N TRP A 242 -6.65 10.91 -14.67
CA TRP A 242 -7.11 9.97 -13.64
C TRP A 242 -6.93 10.55 -12.22
N HIS A 243 -8.05 10.72 -11.52
CA HIS A 243 -8.11 11.47 -10.26
C HIS A 243 -9.22 10.93 -9.34
N PHE A 244 -9.18 11.29 -8.05
CA PHE A 244 -10.00 10.63 -7.01
C PHE A 244 -10.60 11.57 -5.95
N ALA A 245 -10.46 12.89 -6.10
CA ALA A 245 -11.05 13.86 -5.18
C ALA A 245 -11.21 15.24 -5.82
N ASN A 246 -12.32 15.91 -5.54
CA ASN A 246 -12.54 17.29 -5.97
C ASN A 246 -11.49 18.24 -5.36
N ASN A 247 -10.67 18.88 -6.20
CA ASN A 247 -9.65 19.82 -5.74
C ASN A 247 -10.25 21.06 -5.03
N GLY A 248 -11.50 21.42 -5.33
CA GLY A 248 -12.21 22.51 -4.65
C GLY A 248 -12.60 22.19 -3.20
N GLU A 249 -12.45 20.94 -2.76
CA GLU A 249 -12.71 20.48 -1.38
C GLU A 249 -11.42 20.16 -0.61
N ALA A 250 -10.24 20.53 -1.15
CA ALA A 250 -8.96 20.26 -0.51
C ALA A 250 -8.80 21.05 0.81
N ILE A 251 -8.69 20.34 1.93
CA ILE A 251 -8.47 20.93 3.24
C ILE A 251 -6.98 21.30 3.39
N PRO A 252 -6.62 22.57 3.68
CA PRO A 252 -5.24 22.97 3.91
C PRO A 252 -4.55 22.13 4.99
N GLY A 253 -3.32 21.70 4.73
CA GLY A 253 -2.55 20.82 5.62
C GLY A 253 -2.90 19.33 5.55
N ASN A 254 -4.02 18.94 4.92
CA ASN A 254 -4.32 17.54 4.66
C ASN A 254 -3.50 17.01 3.47
N ARG A 255 -2.42 16.28 3.78
CA ARG A 255 -1.49 15.68 2.81
C ARG A 255 -2.15 14.61 1.94
N THR A 256 -3.15 13.88 2.42
CA THR A 256 -3.74 12.73 1.71
C THR A 256 -5.09 13.00 1.04
N HIS A 257 -5.57 14.25 1.04
CA HIS A 257 -6.89 14.65 0.50
C HIS A 257 -7.22 14.08 -0.89
N LYS A 258 -6.21 13.92 -1.78
CA LYS A 258 -6.36 13.32 -3.12
C LYS A 258 -6.78 11.85 -3.13
N LEU A 259 -6.72 11.15 -1.99
CA LEU A 259 -7.08 9.74 -1.86
C LEU A 259 -8.06 9.45 -0.70
N ASP A 260 -8.17 10.29 0.32
CA ASP A 260 -8.89 9.93 1.56
C ASP A 260 -10.26 9.30 1.34
N LYS A 261 -11.13 9.95 0.53
CA LYS A 261 -12.49 9.46 0.25
C LYS A 261 -12.50 8.06 -0.36
N ILE A 262 -11.67 7.81 -1.37
CA ILE A 262 -11.63 6.52 -2.08
C ILE A 262 -10.89 5.46 -1.26
N PHE A 263 -9.82 5.86 -0.57
CA PHE A 263 -8.98 5.00 0.27
C PHE A 263 -9.79 4.43 1.43
N GLN A 264 -10.57 5.25 2.14
CA GLN A 264 -11.43 4.78 3.23
C GLN A 264 -12.48 3.77 2.76
N LYS A 265 -12.98 3.87 1.52
CA LYS A 265 -13.87 2.85 0.94
C LYS A 265 -13.17 1.52 0.70
N PHE A 266 -11.93 1.53 0.20
CA PHE A 266 -11.12 0.30 0.12
C PHE A 266 -10.88 -0.31 1.51
N ILE A 267 -10.53 0.49 2.53
CA ILE A 267 -10.35 -0.01 3.89
C ILE A 267 -11.65 -0.57 4.47
N ALA A 268 -12.80 0.10 4.27
CA ALA A 268 -14.10 -0.42 4.69
C ALA A 268 -14.40 -1.78 4.05
N ASN A 269 -14.12 -1.95 2.75
CA ASN A 269 -14.29 -3.23 2.05
C ASN A 269 -13.30 -4.31 2.56
N PHE A 270 -12.05 -3.94 2.87
CA PHE A 270 -11.09 -4.86 3.49
C PHE A 270 -11.53 -5.32 4.88
N LYS A 271 -12.10 -4.41 5.68
CA LYS A 271 -12.61 -4.70 7.02
C LYS A 271 -13.87 -5.57 6.99
N SER A 272 -14.78 -5.34 6.02
CA SER A 272 -16.09 -6.01 5.94
C SER A 272 -16.03 -7.41 5.31
N ALA A 273 -15.16 -7.65 4.33
CA ALA A 273 -15.11 -8.93 3.62
C ALA A 273 -14.50 -10.09 4.44
N TYR A 274 -13.74 -9.79 5.52
CA TYR A 274 -13.10 -10.79 6.37
C TYR A 274 -12.80 -10.25 7.77
N THR A 275 -13.21 -10.98 8.80
CA THR A 275 -12.86 -10.67 10.20
C THR A 275 -11.62 -11.47 10.64
N PRO A 276 -10.53 -10.83 11.10
CA PRO A 276 -9.32 -11.52 11.55
C PRO A 276 -9.54 -12.43 12.76
N GLY A 277 -8.85 -13.56 12.76
CA GLY A 277 -8.80 -14.48 13.91
C GLY A 277 -7.97 -13.94 15.07
N GLU A 278 -7.55 -14.84 15.95
CA GLU A 278 -6.77 -14.52 17.14
C GLU A 278 -5.45 -13.78 16.81
N LYS A 279 -4.75 -14.20 15.74
CA LYS A 279 -3.42 -13.68 15.39
C LYS A 279 -3.50 -12.58 14.33
N ILE A 280 -2.94 -11.41 14.67
CA ILE A 280 -2.83 -10.23 13.79
C ILE A 280 -1.43 -9.64 13.86
N CYS A 281 -0.97 -9.01 12.78
CA CYS A 281 0.39 -8.49 12.66
C CYS A 281 0.44 -7.08 12.05
N ILE A 282 1.23 -6.17 12.65
CA ILE A 282 1.54 -4.85 12.09
C ILE A 282 2.98 -4.79 11.62
N ASP A 283 3.19 -4.33 10.38
CA ASP A 283 4.50 -3.89 9.89
C ASP A 283 4.42 -2.85 8.75
N GLU A 284 5.59 -2.40 8.29
CA GLU A 284 5.80 -1.36 7.29
C GLU A 284 6.05 -1.88 5.86
N THR A 285 5.13 -1.55 4.95
CA THR A 285 5.27 -1.78 3.50
C THR A 285 5.73 -0.50 2.79
N MET A 286 6.42 -0.65 1.66
CA MET A 286 6.97 0.46 0.87
C MET A 286 6.49 0.40 -0.58
N VAL A 287 5.96 1.51 -1.11
CA VAL A 287 5.64 1.64 -2.54
C VAL A 287 6.78 2.43 -3.22
N PRO A 288 7.57 1.84 -4.13
CA PRO A 288 8.73 2.51 -4.74
C PRO A 288 8.33 3.80 -5.48
N PHE A 289 8.95 4.94 -5.18
CA PHE A 289 8.59 6.23 -5.77
C PHE A 289 9.76 7.22 -5.65
N ARG A 290 10.39 7.59 -6.78
CA ARG A 290 11.62 8.39 -6.83
C ARG A 290 11.50 9.83 -6.28
N GLY A 291 10.30 10.31 -5.95
CA GLY A 291 10.08 11.62 -5.33
C GLY A 291 9.97 11.64 -3.78
N ARG A 292 10.20 10.54 -3.05
CA ARG A 292 9.96 10.48 -1.58
C ARG A 292 10.97 9.67 -0.77
N GLU A 293 11.06 9.99 0.52
CA GLU A 293 11.80 9.33 1.62
C GLU A 293 12.98 8.45 1.22
N TYR A 294 14.21 8.94 1.45
CA TYR A 294 15.40 8.11 1.26
C TYR A 294 15.55 7.06 2.37
N ILE A 295 15.25 5.79 2.09
CA ILE A 295 15.38 4.66 3.04
C ILE A 295 16.51 3.71 2.63
N PRO A 296 17.77 3.90 3.10
CA PRO A 296 18.95 3.13 2.68
C PRO A 296 18.97 1.65 3.11
N THR A 297 17.91 1.13 3.73
CA THR A 297 17.84 -0.26 4.23
C THR A 297 16.83 -1.16 3.50
N LYS A 298 16.03 -0.63 2.57
CA LYS A 298 15.20 -1.42 1.65
C LYS A 298 15.65 -1.08 0.22
N GLY A 299 15.64 -2.06 -0.69
CA GLY A 299 16.35 -1.97 -1.99
C GLY A 299 15.90 -0.85 -2.94
N HIS A 300 14.79 -0.18 -2.66
CA HIS A 300 14.36 1.03 -3.36
C HIS A 300 14.66 2.24 -2.50
N GLY A 301 15.70 2.97 -2.89
CA GLY A 301 16.19 4.13 -2.12
C GLY A 301 15.09 5.15 -1.82
N TYR A 302 14.11 5.35 -2.70
CA TYR A 302 13.04 6.34 -2.57
C TYR A 302 11.65 5.67 -2.64
N SER A 303 10.75 5.94 -1.68
CA SER A 303 9.45 5.25 -1.59
C SER A 303 8.40 5.93 -0.69
N ILE A 304 7.13 5.54 -0.85
CA ILE A 304 6.03 5.90 0.05
C ILE A 304 5.87 4.81 1.11
N LYS A 305 6.04 5.17 2.38
CA LYS A 305 5.78 4.27 3.51
C LYS A 305 4.28 4.13 3.78
N ARG A 306 3.84 2.91 4.09
CA ARG A 306 2.53 2.64 4.69
C ARG A 306 2.66 1.61 5.80
N TYR A 307 1.71 1.61 6.71
CA TYR A 307 1.56 0.60 7.76
C TYR A 307 0.41 -0.32 7.38
N LYS A 308 0.63 -1.65 7.39
CA LYS A 308 -0.40 -2.66 7.15
C LYS A 308 -0.73 -3.38 8.47
N LEU A 309 -2.01 -3.63 8.73
CA LEU A 309 -2.47 -4.71 9.60
C LEU A 309 -2.81 -5.90 8.72
N CYS A 310 -2.10 -7.02 8.90
CA CYS A 310 -2.35 -8.26 8.19
C CYS A 310 -2.69 -9.41 9.16
N THR A 311 -3.37 -10.43 8.63
CA THR A 311 -3.64 -11.70 9.31
C THR A 311 -3.13 -12.87 8.46
N GLU A 312 -3.30 -14.10 8.93
CA GLU A 312 -2.66 -15.30 8.37
C GLU A 312 -2.82 -15.41 6.83
N LYS A 313 -1.79 -15.94 6.17
CA LYS A 313 -1.67 -16.01 4.69
C LYS A 313 -1.66 -14.65 3.95
N GLY A 314 -1.55 -13.53 4.66
CA GLY A 314 -1.23 -12.22 4.07
C GLY A 314 -2.41 -11.35 3.65
N TYR A 315 -3.62 -11.68 4.11
CA TYR A 315 -4.77 -10.79 3.96
C TYR A 315 -4.53 -9.48 4.72
N THR A 316 -4.66 -8.35 4.03
CA THR A 316 -4.50 -7.00 4.59
C THR A 316 -5.86 -6.47 5.03
N TRP A 317 -6.06 -6.31 6.33
CA TRP A 317 -7.33 -5.89 6.91
C TRP A 317 -7.47 -4.37 7.05
N ASN A 318 -6.37 -3.68 7.37
CA ASN A 318 -6.33 -2.21 7.49
C ASN A 318 -4.98 -1.67 7.00
N VAL A 319 -4.95 -0.43 6.49
CA VAL A 319 -3.75 0.24 5.99
C VAL A 319 -3.78 1.72 6.39
N SER A 320 -2.66 2.24 6.86
CA SER A 320 -2.47 3.69 7.09
C SER A 320 -1.31 4.22 6.24
N ILE A 321 -1.51 5.32 5.54
CA ILE A 321 -0.44 6.01 4.81
C ILE A 321 0.43 6.76 5.84
N TYR A 322 1.76 6.68 5.71
CA TYR A 322 2.63 7.52 6.54
C TYR A 322 2.71 8.92 5.95
N VAL A 323 2.33 9.92 6.74
CA VAL A 323 2.28 11.34 6.35
C VAL A 323 3.23 12.22 7.16
N GLY A 324 4.04 11.64 8.05
CA GLY A 324 4.73 12.38 9.13
C GLY A 324 3.87 12.38 10.39
N ARG A 325 3.75 13.53 11.04
CA ARG A 325 2.72 13.75 12.07
C ARG A 325 1.34 13.87 11.43
N ASP A 326 0.36 13.17 12.01
CA ASP A 326 -1.07 13.29 11.69
C ASP A 326 -1.68 14.41 12.57
N LEU A 327 -2.72 15.10 12.07
CA LEU A 327 -3.48 16.07 12.89
C LEU A 327 -4.26 15.39 14.03
N THR A 328 -4.50 14.08 13.91
CA THR A 328 -5.19 13.24 14.89
C THR A 328 -4.28 12.55 15.90
N ASP A 329 -2.96 12.80 15.86
CA ASP A 329 -1.99 12.17 16.76
C ASP A 329 -2.11 12.67 18.22
N ASP A 330 -2.16 11.75 19.18
CA ASP A 330 -1.86 12.06 20.59
C ASP A 330 -0.38 12.45 20.70
N LEU A 331 -0.13 13.73 20.98
CA LEU A 331 1.20 14.32 21.11
C LEU A 331 1.95 13.87 22.37
N THR A 332 1.29 13.23 23.33
CA THR A 332 1.93 12.63 24.51
C THR A 332 2.58 11.28 24.21
N GLN A 333 2.17 10.64 23.10
CA GLN A 333 2.59 9.32 22.68
C GLN A 333 3.56 9.36 21.49
N THR A 334 4.12 8.20 21.16
CA THR A 334 4.97 8.05 19.96
C THR A 334 4.10 7.79 18.72
N ALA A 335 4.50 8.28 17.54
CA ALA A 335 3.80 7.98 16.28
C ALA A 335 3.60 6.46 16.03
N SER A 336 4.55 5.62 16.48
CA SER A 336 4.44 4.15 16.42
C SER A 336 3.36 3.58 17.35
N HIS A 337 3.06 4.24 18.47
CA HIS A 337 1.97 3.89 19.38
C HIS A 337 0.62 4.31 18.78
N ASN A 338 0.51 5.57 18.32
CA ASN A 338 -0.74 6.10 17.74
C ASN A 338 -1.19 5.29 16.53
N VAL A 339 -0.28 5.03 15.58
CA VAL A 339 -0.62 4.24 14.39
C VAL A 339 -0.95 2.78 14.72
N THR A 340 -0.40 2.23 15.81
CA THR A 340 -0.78 0.89 16.28
C THR A 340 -2.23 0.87 16.73
N LEU A 341 -2.63 1.78 17.63
CA LEU A 341 -4.00 1.84 18.13
C LEU A 341 -5.01 2.13 17.00
N LYS A 342 -4.71 3.10 16.13
CA LYS A 342 -5.50 3.46 14.94
C LYS A 342 -5.68 2.29 13.95
N LEU A 343 -4.73 1.37 13.86
CA LEU A 343 -4.84 0.22 12.95
C LEU A 343 -5.74 -0.90 13.50
N ILE A 344 -5.81 -1.08 14.83
CA ILE A 344 -6.45 -2.23 15.49
C ILE A 344 -7.76 -1.88 16.21
N GLU A 345 -8.21 -0.62 16.14
CA GLU A 345 -9.31 -0.07 16.95
C GLU A 345 -10.55 -0.97 17.03
N ASP A 346 -11.05 -1.49 15.90
CA ASP A 346 -12.24 -2.38 15.86
C ASP A 346 -11.96 -3.86 16.21
N LEU A 347 -10.71 -4.21 16.57
CA LEU A 347 -10.29 -5.58 16.91
C LEU A 347 -9.86 -5.73 18.38
N LEU A 348 -9.93 -4.66 19.16
CA LEU A 348 -9.66 -4.63 20.60
C LEU A 348 -10.77 -5.36 21.39
N GLY A 349 -10.46 -5.74 22.64
CA GLY A 349 -11.43 -6.31 23.57
C GLY A 349 -11.71 -7.82 23.41
N GLU A 350 -11.34 -8.43 22.29
CA GLU A 350 -11.73 -9.80 21.90
C GLU A 350 -10.67 -10.88 22.20
N GLY A 351 -9.60 -10.58 22.94
CA GLY A 351 -8.56 -11.57 23.30
C GLY A 351 -7.55 -11.91 22.19
N ARG A 352 -7.40 -11.05 21.17
CA ARG A 352 -6.41 -11.23 20.09
C ARG A 352 -4.97 -11.08 20.58
N THR A 353 -4.04 -11.71 19.86
CA THR A 353 -2.60 -11.51 20.00
C THR A 353 -2.04 -10.74 18.80
N LEU A 354 -1.46 -9.57 19.09
CA LEU A 354 -0.82 -8.68 18.14
C LEU A 354 0.69 -8.91 18.09
N TYR A 355 1.19 -9.18 16.87
CA TYR A 355 2.60 -9.41 16.57
C TYR A 355 3.21 -8.21 15.82
N MET A 356 4.37 -7.72 16.26
CA MET A 356 5.01 -6.54 15.65
C MET A 356 6.52 -6.48 15.88
N ASP A 357 7.24 -5.79 15.00
CA ASP A 357 8.68 -5.54 15.16
C ASP A 357 8.99 -4.40 16.16
N ASN A 358 10.24 -4.37 16.59
CA ASN A 358 10.88 -3.43 17.51
C ASN A 358 10.67 -1.93 17.22
N PHE A 359 10.19 -1.54 16.04
CA PHE A 359 9.76 -0.16 15.75
C PHE A 359 8.45 0.21 16.48
N TYR A 360 7.57 -0.74 16.74
CA TYR A 360 6.26 -0.53 17.37
C TYR A 360 6.29 -0.86 18.87
N THR A 361 6.90 -2.00 19.23
CA THR A 361 6.88 -2.55 20.59
C THR A 361 7.41 -1.58 21.66
N SER A 362 6.63 -1.35 22.71
CA SER A 362 7.01 -0.56 23.88
C SER A 362 6.20 -0.96 25.12
N VAL A 363 6.73 -0.66 26.32
CA VAL A 363 6.05 -0.95 27.59
C VAL A 363 4.72 -0.18 27.75
N PRO A 364 4.61 1.13 27.44
CA PRO A 364 3.33 1.84 27.53
C PRO A 364 2.25 1.22 26.63
N LEU A 365 2.60 0.92 25.38
CA LEU A 365 1.70 0.24 24.44
C LEU A 365 1.22 -1.13 24.97
N ALA A 366 2.11 -1.92 25.58
CA ALA A 366 1.75 -3.19 26.20
C ALA A 366 0.70 -3.03 27.31
N TYR A 367 0.86 -1.99 28.14
CA TYR A 367 -0.07 -1.68 29.24
C TYR A 367 -1.43 -1.21 28.72
N ASP A 368 -1.46 -0.45 27.64
CA ASP A 368 -2.71 0.05 27.05
C ASP A 368 -3.47 -1.05 26.30
N LEU A 369 -2.76 -1.96 25.61
CA LEU A 369 -3.37 -3.16 25.00
C LEU A 369 -3.93 -4.13 26.06
N LEU A 370 -3.23 -4.30 27.19
CA LEU A 370 -3.74 -5.10 28.32
C LEU A 370 -5.05 -4.54 28.91
N LYS A 371 -5.18 -3.20 29.05
CA LYS A 371 -6.47 -2.58 29.44
C LYS A 371 -7.59 -2.95 28.47
N GLN A 372 -7.26 -3.04 27.18
CA GLN A 372 -8.16 -3.37 26.08
C GLN A 372 -8.19 -4.87 25.75
N LYS A 373 -7.91 -5.75 26.72
CA LYS A 373 -7.94 -7.22 26.61
C LYS A 373 -7.25 -7.79 25.36
N THR A 374 -6.13 -7.19 24.98
CA THR A 374 -5.39 -7.53 23.76
C THR A 374 -3.94 -7.87 24.13
N HIS A 375 -3.45 -9.00 23.65
CA HIS A 375 -2.08 -9.44 23.88
C HIS A 375 -1.10 -8.79 22.89
N LEU A 376 0.13 -8.59 23.34
CA LEU A 376 1.23 -8.09 22.53
C LEU A 376 2.40 -9.09 22.61
N VAL A 377 2.97 -9.43 21.47
CA VAL A 377 4.22 -10.20 21.33
C VAL A 377 5.08 -9.50 20.28
N GLY A 378 6.21 -8.90 20.70
CA GLY A 378 7.04 -8.16 19.75
C GLY A 378 8.49 -8.05 20.18
N THR A 379 9.40 -8.06 19.20
CA THR A 379 10.82 -7.78 19.46
C THR A 379 10.96 -6.38 20.06
N LEU A 380 11.99 -6.17 20.88
CA LEU A 380 12.15 -4.93 21.66
C LEU A 380 13.57 -4.38 21.46
N ARG A 381 13.70 -3.06 21.23
CA ARG A 381 15.04 -2.44 21.18
C ARG A 381 15.60 -2.30 22.60
N PHE A 382 16.87 -2.64 22.78
CA PHE A 382 17.63 -2.46 24.02
C PHE A 382 17.68 -1.00 24.54
N ASN A 383 17.31 0.00 23.72
CA ASN A 383 17.24 1.40 24.10
C ASN A 383 15.80 1.94 24.30
N ARG A 384 14.78 1.07 24.36
CA ARG A 384 13.43 1.49 24.77
C ARG A 384 13.43 1.95 26.23
N LYS A 385 12.58 2.94 26.54
CA LYS A 385 12.34 3.40 27.92
C LYS A 385 11.56 2.34 28.72
N TYR A 386 11.67 2.41 30.04
CA TYR A 386 10.88 1.63 31.01
C TYR A 386 11.12 0.10 30.99
N ILE A 387 12.22 -0.36 30.38
CA ILE A 387 12.62 -1.77 30.36
C ILE A 387 13.48 -2.12 31.58
N PRO A 388 13.42 -3.37 32.09
CA PRO A 388 14.26 -3.81 33.21
C PRO A 388 15.75 -3.82 32.82
N GLN A 389 16.56 -3.04 33.53
CA GLN A 389 18.00 -2.95 33.26
C GLN A 389 18.73 -4.28 33.48
N GLU A 390 18.31 -5.08 34.47
CA GLU A 390 18.83 -6.44 34.69
C GLU A 390 18.76 -7.32 33.43
N VAL A 391 17.63 -7.29 32.70
CA VAL A 391 17.44 -8.07 31.47
C VAL A 391 18.29 -7.52 30.34
N LYS A 392 18.29 -6.20 30.16
CA LYS A 392 19.02 -5.52 29.09
C LYS A 392 20.54 -5.73 29.20
N ASP A 393 21.09 -5.49 30.38
CA ASP A 393 22.53 -5.45 30.65
C ASP A 393 23.13 -6.84 30.92
N ALA A 394 22.28 -7.87 31.14
CA ALA A 394 22.71 -9.25 31.33
C ALA A 394 23.60 -9.76 30.18
N LYS A 395 24.71 -10.40 30.55
CA LYS A 395 25.62 -11.09 29.63
C LYS A 395 25.28 -12.58 29.63
N LEU A 396 24.74 -13.06 28.51
CA LEU A 396 24.23 -14.42 28.37
C LEU A 396 25.17 -15.30 27.54
N VAL A 397 25.35 -16.55 27.96
CA VAL A 397 25.93 -17.61 27.12
C VAL A 397 24.91 -18.09 26.09
N LYS A 398 25.36 -18.65 24.96
CA LYS A 398 24.46 -19.15 23.90
C LYS A 398 23.46 -20.18 24.44
N GLY A 399 22.18 -19.98 24.14
CA GLY A 399 21.06 -20.78 24.64
C GLY A 399 20.41 -20.22 25.90
N ALA A 400 21.13 -19.43 26.71
CA ALA A 400 20.60 -18.92 27.97
C ALA A 400 19.52 -17.84 27.77
N ILE A 401 18.64 -17.75 28.77
CA ILE A 401 17.49 -16.83 28.84
C ILE A 401 17.59 -16.08 30.17
N THR A 402 17.24 -14.80 30.17
CA THR A 402 16.84 -14.07 31.37
C THR A 402 15.55 -13.30 31.09
N ALA A 403 14.68 -13.18 32.09
CA ALA A 403 13.38 -12.57 31.97
C ALA A 403 13.01 -11.85 33.27
N LYS A 404 12.22 -10.78 33.15
CA LYS A 404 11.56 -10.11 34.27
C LYS A 404 10.11 -9.79 33.91
N GLU A 405 9.28 -9.77 34.93
CA GLU A 405 7.83 -9.62 34.84
C GLU A 405 7.37 -8.41 35.67
N SER A 406 6.45 -7.62 35.13
CA SER A 406 5.83 -6.49 35.83
C SER A 406 4.62 -6.93 36.69
N PRO A 407 4.06 -6.06 37.55
CA PRO A 407 2.87 -6.40 38.34
C PRO A 407 1.66 -6.78 37.48
N GLU A 408 1.49 -6.13 36.32
CA GLU A 408 0.40 -6.33 35.36
C GLU A 408 0.61 -7.53 34.40
N GLY A 409 1.70 -8.30 34.56
CA GLY A 409 1.99 -9.48 33.74
C GLY A 409 2.72 -9.20 32.43
N VAL A 410 3.29 -8.00 32.24
CA VAL A 410 4.17 -7.73 31.09
C VAL A 410 5.53 -8.36 31.35
N THR A 411 5.95 -9.25 30.46
CA THR A 411 7.24 -9.95 30.52
C THR A 411 8.20 -9.34 29.50
N VAL A 412 9.40 -8.96 29.95
CA VAL A 412 10.53 -8.60 29.08
C VAL A 412 11.62 -9.63 29.26
N LEU A 413 12.04 -10.26 28.18
CA LEU A 413 13.08 -11.29 28.21
C LEU A 413 14.16 -11.06 27.14
N LYS A 414 15.34 -11.60 27.44
CA LYS A 414 16.53 -11.61 26.58
C LYS A 414 17.02 -13.05 26.44
N TRP A 415 17.23 -13.47 25.20
CA TRP A 415 17.75 -14.79 24.84
C TRP A 415 18.98 -14.64 23.95
N ARG A 416 19.97 -15.53 24.13
CA ARG A 416 21.19 -15.53 23.32
C ARG A 416 21.17 -16.64 22.27
N ASP A 417 21.03 -16.28 21.01
CA ASP A 417 21.32 -17.17 19.88
C ASP A 417 22.74 -16.90 19.33
N LYS A 418 22.90 -16.73 18.01
CA LYS A 418 24.09 -16.10 17.41
C LYS A 418 24.30 -14.67 17.96
N ARG A 419 23.22 -13.98 18.34
CA ARG A 419 23.20 -12.62 18.93
C ARG A 419 22.15 -12.54 20.05
N ASP A 420 22.16 -11.47 20.82
CA ASP A 420 21.10 -11.18 21.79
C ASP A 420 19.81 -10.82 21.05
N VAL A 421 18.71 -11.48 21.43
CA VAL A 421 17.34 -11.14 21.02
C VAL A 421 16.60 -10.71 22.27
N GLN A 422 16.01 -9.51 22.25
CA GLN A 422 15.12 -9.04 23.30
C GLN A 422 13.70 -8.96 22.75
N ILE A 423 12.72 -9.44 23.53
CA ILE A 423 11.31 -9.52 23.16
C ILE A 423 10.47 -9.15 24.38
N LEU A 424 9.34 -8.47 24.12
CA LEU A 424 8.30 -8.18 25.10
C LEU A 424 7.09 -9.05 24.79
N SER A 425 6.49 -9.63 25.83
CA SER A 425 5.22 -10.34 25.71
C SER A 425 4.30 -10.08 26.89
N THR A 426 2.99 -10.11 26.67
CA THR A 426 1.97 -10.01 27.73
C THR A 426 1.26 -11.34 28.01
N CYS A 427 1.61 -12.42 27.31
CA CYS A 427 0.96 -13.74 27.37
C CYS A 427 1.93 -14.92 27.57
N HIS A 428 3.22 -14.67 27.82
CA HIS A 428 4.22 -15.69 28.09
C HIS A 428 4.94 -15.42 29.43
N LEU A 429 5.24 -16.49 30.17
CA LEU A 429 6.08 -16.47 31.38
C LEU A 429 7.54 -16.11 31.03
N GLY A 430 7.96 -16.40 29.81
CA GLY A 430 9.25 -16.01 29.24
C GLY A 430 10.43 -16.91 29.60
N THR A 431 10.26 -17.83 30.57
CA THR A 431 11.18 -18.95 30.85
C THR A 431 10.79 -20.24 30.14
N GLU A 432 9.58 -20.30 29.56
CA GLU A 432 9.08 -21.42 28.77
C GLU A 432 9.96 -21.69 27.54
N THR A 433 10.30 -22.96 27.30
CA THR A 433 11.10 -23.37 26.13
C THR A 433 10.45 -24.51 25.35
N VAL A 434 10.76 -24.55 24.05
CA VAL A 434 10.27 -25.54 23.10
C VAL A 434 11.45 -26.08 22.29
N VAL A 435 11.48 -27.40 22.07
CA VAL A 435 12.43 -28.03 21.15
C VAL A 435 11.94 -27.81 19.72
N THR A 436 12.74 -27.14 18.92
CA THR A 436 12.49 -26.90 17.49
C THR A 436 13.51 -27.64 16.64
N ARG A 437 13.13 -28.12 15.45
CA ARG A 437 14.08 -28.66 14.46
C ARG A 437 14.31 -27.65 13.35
N ASN A 438 15.56 -27.44 12.96
CA ASN A 438 15.88 -26.66 11.77
C ASN A 438 15.69 -27.50 10.48
N LYS A 439 15.88 -26.87 9.31
CA LYS A 439 15.83 -27.56 7.99
C LYS A 439 16.81 -28.75 7.90
N GLN A 440 17.94 -28.67 8.61
CA GLN A 440 18.98 -29.70 8.70
C GLN A 440 18.65 -30.78 9.76
N LYS A 441 17.41 -30.84 10.26
CA LYS A 441 16.90 -31.77 11.29
C LYS A 441 17.61 -31.70 12.65
N THR A 442 18.47 -30.71 12.87
CA THR A 442 19.14 -30.45 14.15
C THR A 442 18.15 -29.85 15.15
N GLU A 443 18.12 -30.41 16.36
CA GLU A 443 17.28 -29.91 17.45
C GLU A 443 17.89 -28.70 18.15
N LYS A 444 17.04 -27.74 18.49
CA LYS A 444 17.40 -26.48 19.11
C LYS A 444 16.30 -26.03 20.06
N ILE A 445 16.68 -25.83 21.33
CA ILE A 445 15.80 -25.25 22.34
C ILE A 445 15.67 -23.74 22.08
N LYS A 446 14.43 -23.26 21.95
CA LYS A 446 14.07 -21.84 21.81
C LYS A 446 13.08 -21.43 22.92
N PRO A 447 13.04 -20.16 23.36
CA PRO A 447 11.93 -19.65 24.16
C PRO A 447 10.60 -19.76 23.40
N LYS A 448 9.52 -20.16 24.07
CA LYS A 448 8.18 -20.32 23.45
C LYS A 448 7.71 -19.05 22.75
N CYS A 449 7.83 -17.91 23.43
CA CYS A 449 7.48 -16.59 22.89
C CYS A 449 8.19 -16.23 21.58
N ILE A 450 9.40 -16.77 21.33
CA ILE A 450 10.14 -16.54 20.07
C ILE A 450 9.60 -17.46 18.97
N VAL A 451 9.19 -18.70 19.30
CA VAL A 451 8.51 -19.59 18.35
C VAL A 451 7.17 -18.99 17.92
N ASP A 452 6.39 -18.48 18.88
CA ASP A 452 5.09 -17.89 18.60
C ASP A 452 5.24 -16.55 17.84
N TYR A 453 6.24 -15.73 18.16
CA TYR A 453 6.60 -14.54 17.37
C TYR A 453 7.05 -14.88 15.94
N ASP A 454 7.93 -15.87 15.77
CA ASP A 454 8.36 -16.34 14.44
C ASP A 454 7.16 -16.80 13.60
N SER A 455 6.11 -17.37 14.23
CA SER A 455 4.85 -17.75 13.56
C SER A 455 3.95 -16.55 13.21
N GLY A 456 3.84 -15.56 14.11
CA GLY A 456 2.87 -14.48 14.00
C GLY A 456 3.34 -13.26 13.19
N LYS A 457 4.65 -13.09 12.99
CA LYS A 457 5.23 -11.90 12.34
C LYS A 457 5.19 -11.90 10.79
N SER A 458 4.97 -13.05 10.16
CA SER A 458 5.07 -13.20 8.70
C SER A 458 3.92 -12.65 7.82
N PRO A 459 2.70 -12.36 8.30
CA PRO A 459 1.60 -11.92 7.44
C PRO A 459 1.90 -10.76 6.47
N VAL A 460 2.60 -9.71 6.93
CA VAL A 460 2.89 -8.55 6.07
C VAL A 460 3.92 -8.91 4.99
N ASP A 461 4.95 -9.67 5.34
CA ASP A 461 5.93 -10.20 4.38
C ASP A 461 5.26 -11.06 3.29
N VAL A 462 4.30 -11.92 3.66
CA VAL A 462 3.54 -12.76 2.71
C VAL A 462 2.66 -11.89 1.79
N SER A 463 2.02 -10.85 2.34
CA SER A 463 1.23 -9.91 1.54
C SER A 463 2.08 -9.20 0.49
N ASP A 464 3.25 -8.69 0.89
CA ASP A 464 4.17 -7.96 0.02
C ASP A 464 4.85 -8.89 -1.00
N GLN A 465 5.13 -10.15 -0.63
CA GLN A 465 5.62 -11.17 -1.56
C GLN A 465 4.58 -11.45 -2.66
N LEU A 466 3.32 -11.75 -2.31
CA LEU A 466 2.25 -12.01 -3.28
C LEU A 466 1.99 -10.78 -4.19
N ALA A 467 2.04 -9.58 -3.62
CA ALA A 467 1.92 -8.31 -4.33
C ALA A 467 3.05 -8.04 -5.35
N SER A 468 4.27 -8.56 -5.09
CA SER A 468 5.43 -8.33 -5.96
C SER A 468 5.31 -9.03 -7.33
N HIS A 469 4.62 -10.18 -7.39
CA HIS A 469 4.46 -10.96 -8.61
C HIS A 469 3.60 -10.21 -9.64
N SER A 470 4.22 -9.86 -10.78
CA SER A 470 3.59 -9.12 -11.89
C SER A 470 3.00 -7.78 -11.46
N THR A 471 3.71 -7.02 -10.63
CA THR A 471 3.26 -5.72 -10.12
C THR A 471 2.87 -4.75 -11.25
N ALA A 472 1.69 -4.12 -11.15
CA ALA A 472 1.22 -3.12 -12.12
C ALA A 472 1.97 -1.78 -12.04
N LEU A 473 2.83 -1.59 -11.03
CA LEU A 473 3.57 -0.35 -10.82
C LEU A 473 4.49 0.00 -12.01
N ARG A 474 4.60 1.31 -12.25
CA ARG A 474 5.44 1.95 -13.28
C ARG A 474 6.16 3.16 -12.70
N ARG A 475 7.08 3.76 -13.47
CA ARG A 475 7.45 5.17 -13.26
C ARG A 475 6.18 6.01 -13.39
N CYS A 476 6.05 7.01 -12.54
CA CYS A 476 4.93 7.95 -12.50
C CYS A 476 5.33 9.06 -11.54
N ASN A 477 5.13 10.31 -11.92
CA ASN A 477 5.48 11.46 -11.08
C ASN A 477 4.37 11.82 -10.08
N LYS A 478 3.13 11.37 -10.32
CA LYS A 478 1.97 11.61 -9.45
C LYS A 478 1.87 10.54 -8.36
N TRP A 479 2.21 10.90 -7.12
CA TRP A 479 2.26 9.98 -5.97
C TRP A 479 0.94 9.24 -5.72
N TYR A 480 -0.19 9.95 -5.87
CA TYR A 480 -1.52 9.45 -5.57
C TYR A 480 -1.98 8.37 -6.57
N ARG A 481 -1.70 8.56 -7.87
CA ARG A 481 -1.91 7.53 -8.91
C ARG A 481 -1.10 6.28 -8.62
N LYS A 482 0.15 6.43 -8.18
CA LYS A 482 1.01 5.28 -7.88
C LYS A 482 0.52 4.48 -6.68
N LEU A 483 0.04 5.14 -5.63
CA LEU A 483 -0.63 4.46 -4.51
C LEU A 483 -1.93 3.79 -4.95
N MET A 484 -2.71 4.41 -5.83
CA MET A 484 -3.94 3.81 -6.32
C MET A 484 -3.69 2.54 -7.15
N ILE A 485 -2.69 2.54 -8.05
CA ILE A 485 -2.28 1.35 -8.80
C ILE A 485 -1.87 0.23 -7.85
N GLU A 486 -1.14 0.53 -6.78
CA GLU A 486 -0.81 -0.47 -5.76
C GLU A 486 -2.06 -1.00 -5.07
N LEU A 487 -2.94 -0.11 -4.60
CA LEU A 487 -4.11 -0.53 -3.83
C LEU A 487 -5.04 -1.42 -4.66
N ILE A 488 -5.22 -1.11 -5.95
CA ILE A 488 -6.02 -1.86 -6.92
C ILE A 488 -5.35 -3.18 -7.34
N TRP A 489 -4.10 -3.15 -7.79
CA TRP A 489 -3.44 -4.28 -8.47
C TRP A 489 -2.42 -5.06 -7.64
N SER A 490 -2.21 -4.66 -6.39
CA SER A 490 -1.43 -5.38 -5.39
C SER A 490 -2.31 -5.74 -4.18
N THR A 491 -2.64 -4.78 -3.32
CA THR A 491 -3.29 -5.08 -2.02
C THR A 491 -4.67 -5.70 -2.20
N THR A 492 -5.54 -5.09 -3.02
CA THR A 492 -6.88 -5.62 -3.32
C THR A 492 -6.83 -6.99 -4.00
N LEU A 493 -5.90 -7.19 -4.94
CA LEU A 493 -5.75 -8.45 -5.65
C LEU A 493 -5.34 -9.60 -4.70
N VAL A 494 -4.42 -9.35 -3.76
CA VAL A 494 -4.01 -10.33 -2.74
C VAL A 494 -5.16 -10.67 -1.80
N ASN A 495 -5.95 -9.66 -1.38
CA ASN A 495 -7.14 -9.89 -0.56
C ASN A 495 -8.21 -10.73 -1.28
N ALA A 496 -8.50 -10.42 -2.54
CA ALA A 496 -9.44 -11.19 -3.37
C ALA A 496 -8.98 -12.63 -3.60
N HIS A 497 -7.69 -12.81 -3.89
CA HIS A 497 -7.06 -14.12 -4.05
C HIS A 497 -7.11 -14.98 -2.78
N PHE A 498 -6.87 -14.36 -1.62
CA PHE A 498 -7.01 -15.01 -0.31
C PHE A 498 -8.44 -15.52 -0.09
N LEU A 499 -9.46 -14.70 -0.36
CA LEU A 499 -10.87 -15.09 -0.16
C LEU A 499 -11.32 -16.16 -1.16
N TYR A 500 -10.89 -16.06 -2.42
CA TYR A 500 -11.13 -17.09 -3.43
C TYR A 500 -10.60 -18.45 -2.99
N ASN A 501 -9.35 -18.50 -2.52
CA ASN A 501 -8.72 -19.72 -2.03
C ASN A 501 -9.24 -20.20 -0.66
N LEU A 502 -9.90 -19.33 0.12
CA LEU A 502 -10.56 -19.72 1.36
C LEU A 502 -11.84 -20.52 1.08
N ASN A 503 -12.64 -20.10 0.10
CA ASN A 503 -13.83 -20.82 -0.33
C ASN A 503 -13.51 -22.01 -1.27
N SER A 504 -12.51 -21.87 -2.15
CA SER A 504 -12.18 -22.84 -3.21
C SER A 504 -11.13 -23.87 -2.79
N VAL A 505 -11.30 -24.52 -1.63
CA VAL A 505 -10.28 -25.42 -1.02
C VAL A 505 -9.76 -26.50 -1.98
N ASN A 506 -10.65 -27.07 -2.81
CA ASN A 506 -10.31 -28.13 -3.76
C ASN A 506 -9.87 -27.63 -5.16
N ASN A 507 -9.93 -26.32 -5.40
CA ASN A 507 -9.57 -25.68 -6.68
C ASN A 507 -8.77 -24.39 -6.44
N ALA A 508 -7.82 -24.44 -5.51
CA ALA A 508 -7.03 -23.27 -5.13
C ALA A 508 -6.19 -22.78 -6.31
N MET A 509 -6.30 -21.50 -6.62
CA MET A 509 -5.61 -20.86 -7.74
C MET A 509 -4.30 -20.20 -7.24
N ASN A 510 -3.28 -20.11 -8.09
CA ASN A 510 -2.10 -19.28 -7.80
C ASN A 510 -2.38 -17.79 -8.11
N ILE A 511 -1.64 -16.87 -7.50
CA ILE A 511 -1.88 -15.42 -7.64
C ILE A 511 -1.76 -14.91 -9.08
N THR A 512 -0.88 -15.51 -9.90
CA THR A 512 -0.68 -15.12 -11.30
C THR A 512 -1.86 -15.52 -12.18
N SER A 513 -2.36 -16.74 -12.04
CA SER A 513 -3.58 -17.19 -12.73
C SER A 513 -4.81 -16.42 -12.25
N PHE A 514 -4.91 -16.09 -10.96
CA PHE A 514 -5.98 -15.26 -10.44
C PHE A 514 -5.94 -13.85 -11.05
N ARG A 515 -4.76 -13.22 -11.09
CA ARG A 515 -4.51 -11.94 -11.79
C ARG A 515 -4.96 -11.99 -13.25
N GLN A 516 -4.62 -13.05 -13.98
CA GLN A 516 -5.00 -13.24 -15.39
C GLN A 516 -6.52 -13.30 -15.57
N ASN A 517 -7.24 -14.09 -14.77
CA ASN A 517 -8.70 -14.17 -14.85
C ASN A 517 -9.36 -12.81 -14.59
N VAL A 518 -8.97 -12.11 -13.52
CA VAL A 518 -9.51 -10.77 -13.21
C VAL A 518 -9.25 -9.76 -14.34
N ILE A 519 -8.06 -9.80 -14.96
CA ILE A 519 -7.73 -8.95 -16.11
C ILE A 519 -8.60 -9.32 -17.33
N CYS A 520 -8.79 -10.61 -17.61
CA CYS A 520 -9.65 -11.08 -18.68
C CYS A 520 -11.08 -10.56 -18.50
N SER A 521 -11.72 -10.79 -17.35
CA SER A 521 -13.09 -10.35 -17.10
C SER A 521 -13.27 -8.81 -17.20
N LEU A 522 -12.28 -8.02 -16.76
CA LEU A 522 -12.30 -6.55 -16.92
C LEU A 522 -12.16 -6.07 -18.37
N LEU A 523 -11.72 -6.93 -19.30
CA LEU A 523 -11.47 -6.61 -20.71
C LEU A 523 -12.40 -7.36 -21.69
N GLU A 524 -13.03 -8.46 -21.27
CA GLU A 524 -13.86 -9.36 -22.08
C GLU A 524 -15.12 -8.68 -22.60
N ASP A 525 -15.71 -7.80 -21.79
CA ASP A 525 -16.80 -6.89 -22.18
C ASP A 525 -16.48 -6.12 -23.48
N TYR A 526 -15.20 -5.89 -23.78
CA TYR A 526 -14.75 -5.27 -25.02
C TYR A 526 -14.37 -6.27 -26.12
N VAL A 527 -13.70 -7.38 -25.81
CA VAL A 527 -13.27 -8.37 -26.83
C VAL A 527 -14.48 -8.95 -27.58
N VAL A 528 -15.59 -9.18 -26.89
CA VAL A 528 -16.86 -9.63 -27.49
C VAL A 528 -17.54 -8.49 -28.26
N LYS A 529 -17.63 -7.26 -27.70
CA LYS A 529 -18.25 -6.10 -28.38
C LYS A 529 -17.47 -5.66 -29.64
N SER A 530 -16.15 -5.81 -29.66
CA SER A 530 -15.30 -5.44 -30.81
C SER A 530 -15.26 -6.49 -31.92
N SER A 531 -15.31 -7.78 -31.57
CA SER A 531 -15.55 -8.84 -32.56
C SER A 531 -16.95 -8.75 -33.15
N ALA A 532 -17.98 -8.39 -32.37
CA ALA A 532 -19.31 -8.06 -32.88
C ALA A 532 -19.31 -6.83 -33.81
N ARG A 533 -18.61 -5.74 -33.46
CA ARG A 533 -18.46 -4.55 -34.34
C ARG A 533 -17.70 -4.84 -35.65
N ARG A 534 -16.78 -5.82 -35.66
CA ARG A 534 -16.13 -6.32 -36.90
C ARG A 534 -17.07 -7.14 -37.80
N HIS A 535 -18.22 -7.57 -37.29
CA HIS A 535 -19.31 -8.16 -38.08
C HIS A 535 -20.37 -7.13 -38.51
N SER A 536 -20.06 -5.82 -38.43
CA SER A 536 -20.73 -4.84 -39.29
C SER A 536 -20.51 -5.28 -40.74
N ALA A 537 -21.61 -5.57 -41.44
CA ALA A 537 -21.59 -6.32 -42.68
C ALA A 537 -20.60 -5.79 -43.72
N ASN A 538 -20.08 -6.69 -44.56
CA ASN A 538 -19.54 -6.32 -45.86
C ASN A 538 -20.62 -5.57 -46.65
N ALA A 539 -20.66 -4.25 -46.52
CA ALA A 539 -21.55 -3.39 -47.28
C ALA A 539 -21.13 -3.53 -48.75
N VAL A 540 -21.88 -4.34 -49.50
CA VAL A 540 -21.65 -4.57 -50.92
C VAL A 540 -21.79 -3.22 -51.61
N HIS A 541 -20.66 -2.65 -52.01
CA HIS A 541 -20.60 -1.27 -52.47
C HIS A 541 -21.08 -1.20 -53.92
N HIS A 542 -22.41 -1.16 -54.10
CA HIS A 542 -23.02 -1.12 -55.42
C HIS A 542 -22.64 0.17 -56.18
N LEU A 543 -22.22 0.00 -57.43
CA LEU A 543 -21.99 1.10 -58.36
C LEU A 543 -23.35 1.63 -58.84
N VAL A 544 -23.79 2.76 -58.29
CA VAL A 544 -24.93 3.50 -58.83
C VAL A 544 -24.45 4.38 -59.98
N THR A 545 -24.83 4.03 -61.21
CA THR A 545 -24.57 4.84 -62.40
C THR A 545 -25.54 6.02 -62.47
N HIS A 546 -25.13 7.18 -61.96
CA HIS A 546 -25.84 8.44 -62.20
C HIS A 546 -25.34 9.13 -63.47
N GLU A 547 -26.23 9.32 -64.43
CA GLU A 547 -26.02 10.17 -65.60
C GLU A 547 -26.13 11.67 -65.24
N GLN A 548 -25.16 12.21 -64.48
CA GLN A 548 -24.90 13.67 -64.49
C GLN A 548 -23.55 14.08 -63.86
N LYS A 549 -23.17 15.34 -64.13
CA LYS A 549 -21.78 15.82 -64.18
C LYS A 549 -21.12 16.07 -62.82
N LYS A 550 -19.83 15.70 -62.73
CA LYS A 550 -18.79 16.15 -61.78
C LYS A 550 -19.14 16.20 -60.28
N ARG A 551 -18.84 15.10 -59.57
CA ARG A 551 -18.33 15.14 -58.17
C ARG A 551 -17.17 14.15 -58.00
N ALA A 552 -16.32 14.38 -57.00
CA ALA A 552 -15.12 13.57 -56.76
C ALA A 552 -15.47 12.11 -56.43
N ARG A 553 -14.69 11.15 -56.98
CA ARG A 553 -14.86 9.71 -56.74
C ARG A 553 -14.17 9.31 -55.43
N CYS A 554 -14.71 8.32 -54.71
CA CYS A 554 -14.02 7.80 -53.53
C CYS A 554 -12.71 7.08 -53.91
N ALA A 555 -11.74 7.07 -52.99
CA ALA A 555 -10.39 6.56 -53.24
C ALA A 555 -10.37 5.07 -53.67
N SER A 556 -11.29 4.25 -53.15
CA SER A 556 -11.40 2.83 -53.51
C SER A 556 -11.80 2.64 -54.99
N CYS A 557 -12.86 3.34 -55.44
CA CYS A 557 -13.31 3.30 -56.83
C CYS A 557 -12.27 3.88 -57.80
N TYR A 558 -11.52 4.91 -57.39
CA TYR A 558 -10.41 5.43 -58.19
C TYR A 558 -9.31 4.38 -58.39
N ASN A 559 -8.86 3.72 -57.32
CA ASN A 559 -7.81 2.70 -57.39
C ASN A 559 -8.23 1.46 -58.21
N LEU A 560 -9.51 1.07 -58.16
CA LEU A 560 -10.06 -0.03 -58.98
C LEU A 560 -10.09 0.30 -60.48
N MET A 561 -10.47 1.53 -60.83
CA MET A 561 -10.46 2.02 -62.22
C MET A 561 -9.04 2.17 -62.75
N ALA A 562 -8.13 2.78 -61.98
CA ALA A 562 -6.73 2.95 -62.36
C ALA A 562 -6.00 1.60 -62.56
N LYS A 563 -6.41 0.54 -61.84
CA LYS A 563 -5.95 -0.82 -62.10
C LYS A 563 -6.50 -1.38 -63.42
N LYS A 564 -7.79 -1.18 -63.73
CA LYS A 564 -8.38 -1.62 -65.02
C LYS A 564 -7.76 -0.91 -66.22
N GLU A 565 -7.54 0.39 -66.15
CA GLU A 565 -6.94 1.17 -67.24
C GLU A 565 -5.49 0.74 -67.51
N LYS A 566 -4.72 0.38 -66.47
CA LYS A 566 -3.36 -0.18 -66.63
C LYS A 566 -3.30 -1.55 -67.32
N TRP A 567 -4.41 -2.31 -67.39
CA TRP A 567 -4.49 -3.56 -68.14
C TRP A 567 -4.88 -3.37 -69.62
N LEU A 568 -5.21 -2.14 -70.04
CA LEU A 568 -5.60 -1.82 -71.42
C LEU A 568 -4.49 -1.07 -72.20
N MET A 569 -3.31 -0.90 -71.60
CA MET A 569 -2.12 -0.29 -72.22
C MET A 569 -0.86 -1.16 -72.05
N GLY A 570 -1.04 -2.49 -71.93
CA GLY A 570 0.03 -3.49 -71.88
C GLY A 570 -0.01 -4.38 -73.11
#